data_AF-A0A8J5CS47-F1
#
_entry.id   AF-A0A8J5CS47-F1
#
_cell.length_a   1.000
_cell.length_b   1.000
_cell.length_c   1.000
_cell.angle_alpha   90.00
_cell.angle_beta   90.00
_cell.angle_gamma   90.00
#
_symmetry.space_group_name_H-M   'P 1'
#
loop_
_entity.id
_entity.type
_entity.pdbx_description
1 polymer ?
#
loop_
_entity_poly.entity_id
_entity_poly.type
_entity_poly.pdbx_seq_one_letter_code
_entity_poly.pdbx_strand_id
1 'polypeptide(L)'
;MSCEVRSGVAVLSSYPCGVYRKVDDNRSCRRDGFCGDAERHTLFWLNVRRKTDRHTQNSSDIKISILPLVLADINFPTSSICKKEGIKEYRADGLGVPALLEAILTLMPLDVHVKCPVVLMQREPIDERRGTVTKFEEYKRICDEHHKKEVEREFLARGLFYERAKKACAIIQTGETAAYGNIILVRGTC
;
A
#
# COMPACT_ATOMS: atom_id res chain seq x y z
N MET A 1 60.06 1.72 -11.19
CA MET A 1 60.14 0.26 -11.34
C MET A 1 58.88 -0.34 -10.74
N SER A 2 58.17 -1.10 -11.57
CA SER A 2 56.95 -1.83 -11.27
C SER A 2 57.07 -2.75 -10.06
N CYS A 3 55.95 -3.04 -9.38
CA CYS A 3 55.68 -4.40 -8.94
C CYS A 3 54.17 -4.62 -8.80
N GLU A 4 53.72 -5.70 -9.43
CA GLU A 4 52.34 -6.07 -9.69
C GLU A 4 51.65 -6.77 -8.51
N VAL A 5 50.33 -6.77 -8.59
CA VAL A 5 49.40 -7.62 -7.85
C VAL A 5 49.57 -9.09 -8.25
N ARG A 6 49.67 -9.98 -7.27
CA ARG A 6 49.33 -11.43 -7.31
C ARG A 6 49.31 -11.86 -5.84
N SER A 7 48.37 -12.61 -5.31
CA SER A 7 47.49 -13.67 -5.80
C SER A 7 46.33 -13.75 -4.81
N GLY A 8 45.09 -13.62 -5.23
CA GLY A 8 44.31 -14.83 -5.48
C GLY A 8 43.87 -15.55 -4.19
N VAL A 9 42.95 -14.91 -3.45
CA VAL A 9 41.96 -15.49 -2.50
C VAL A 9 42.48 -16.18 -1.22
N ALA A 10 42.01 -15.70 -0.06
CA ALA A 10 41.75 -16.52 1.12
C ALA A 10 40.50 -16.01 1.86
N VAL A 11 39.79 -16.95 2.47
CA VAL A 11 38.35 -16.97 2.73
C VAL A 11 38.01 -16.64 4.18
N LEU A 12 36.88 -15.95 4.34
CA LEU A 12 35.92 -15.81 5.45
C LEU A 12 36.34 -16.13 6.89
N SER A 13 36.12 -15.16 7.79
CA SER A 13 35.52 -15.43 9.11
C SER A 13 34.93 -14.16 9.71
N SER A 14 33.68 -14.27 10.16
CA SER A 14 32.97 -13.40 11.13
C SER A 14 32.63 -11.94 10.75
N TYR A 15 31.42 -11.78 10.18
CA TYR A 15 30.41 -10.70 10.34
C TYR A 15 30.78 -9.20 10.14
N PRO A 16 29.86 -8.41 9.56
CA PRO A 16 30.19 -7.50 8.46
C PRO A 16 29.98 -6.01 8.78
N CYS A 17 30.95 -5.21 8.32
CA CYS A 17 30.85 -3.96 7.56
C CYS A 17 29.71 -2.97 7.92
N GLY A 18 29.96 -1.72 8.33
CA GLY A 18 31.15 -0.90 8.08
C GLY A 18 31.31 -0.60 6.58
N VAL A 19 30.43 0.24 6.01
CA VAL A 19 30.55 0.68 4.60
C VAL A 19 31.49 1.88 4.53
N TYR A 20 32.75 1.63 4.13
CA TYR A 20 33.72 2.66 3.76
C TYR A 20 33.67 2.89 2.23
N ARG A 21 33.65 4.17 1.83
CA ARG A 21 33.67 4.59 0.41
C ARG A 21 35.11 4.63 -0.11
N LYS A 22 35.33 4.09 -1.32
CA LYS A 22 36.52 4.40 -2.14
C LYS A 22 36.44 5.84 -2.64
N VAL A 23 37.54 6.57 -2.52
CA VAL A 23 37.80 7.84 -3.18
C VAL A 23 38.75 7.53 -4.32
N ASP A 24 38.33 7.80 -5.56
CA ASP A 24 39.18 7.66 -6.74
C ASP A 24 39.99 8.95 -6.95
N ASP A 25 41.31 8.83 -6.79
CA ASP A 25 42.31 9.84 -7.15
C ASP A 25 42.55 9.83 -8.66
N ASN A 26 41.92 10.74 -9.41
CA ASN A 26 42.52 11.36 -10.61
C ASN A 26 41.60 12.40 -11.26
N ARG A 27 41.94 13.68 -11.11
CA ARG A 27 41.98 14.70 -12.19
C ARG A 27 42.36 16.07 -11.63
N SER A 28 43.54 16.53 -12.00
CA SER A 28 43.87 17.95 -12.07
C SER A 28 43.12 18.60 -13.23
N CYS A 29 42.54 19.80 -13.02
CA CYS A 29 42.67 20.99 -13.88
C CYS A 29 41.54 22.02 -13.72
N ARG A 30 41.98 23.27 -13.52
CA ARG A 30 41.42 24.58 -13.90
C ARG A 30 40.30 25.21 -13.04
N ARG A 31 40.64 26.41 -12.55
CA ARG A 31 39.72 27.52 -12.34
C ARG A 31 39.31 28.04 -13.72
N ASP A 32 38.02 28.09 -13.99
CA ASP A 32 37.37 29.05 -14.87
C ASP A 32 35.92 29.20 -14.40
N GLY A 33 35.46 30.44 -14.34
CA GLY A 33 34.22 30.82 -13.69
C GLY A 33 32.97 30.72 -14.57
N PHE A 34 31.89 31.20 -13.94
CA PHE A 34 30.60 31.62 -14.48
C PHE A 34 29.47 30.61 -14.73
N CYS A 35 28.35 30.95 -14.10
CA CYS A 35 26.95 30.79 -14.50
C CYS A 35 26.31 29.39 -14.55
N GLY A 36 25.25 29.22 -13.75
CA GLY A 36 24.20 28.23 -14.06
C GLY A 36 23.54 27.53 -12.88
N ASP A 37 23.25 28.22 -11.77
CA ASP A 37 22.38 27.69 -10.72
C ASP A 37 20.91 27.78 -11.14
N ALA A 38 20.42 26.78 -11.89
CA ALA A 38 18.99 26.56 -12.09
C ALA A 38 18.57 25.12 -12.46
N GLU A 39 19.47 24.23 -12.89
CA GLU A 39 19.07 22.92 -13.42
C GLU A 39 19.34 21.71 -12.51
N ARG A 40 20.04 21.89 -11.38
CA ARG A 40 20.42 20.75 -10.52
C ARG A 40 19.33 20.28 -9.55
N HIS A 41 18.31 21.09 -9.27
CA HIS A 41 17.20 20.70 -8.39
C HIS A 41 16.12 19.88 -9.11
N THR A 42 15.90 20.11 -10.40
CA THR A 42 14.96 19.31 -11.22
C THR A 42 15.50 17.92 -11.54
N LEU A 43 16.81 17.79 -11.76
CA LEU A 43 17.46 16.50 -11.99
C LEU A 43 17.51 15.61 -10.74
N PHE A 44 17.54 16.18 -9.54
CA PHE A 44 17.44 15.41 -8.29
C PHE A 44 16.05 14.77 -8.16
N TRP A 45 14.98 15.54 -8.39
CA TRP A 45 13.60 15.01 -8.37
C TRP A 45 13.33 14.02 -9.51
N LEU A 46 13.88 14.23 -10.70
CA LEU A 46 13.83 13.26 -11.79
C LEU A 46 14.61 11.98 -11.48
N ASN A 47 15.73 12.05 -10.76
CA ASN A 47 16.49 10.86 -10.35
C ASN A 47 15.88 10.13 -9.15
N VAL A 48 15.18 10.84 -8.24
CA VAL A 48 14.37 10.19 -7.20
C VAL A 48 13.18 9.48 -7.83
N ARG A 49 12.45 10.11 -8.77
CA ARG A 49 11.39 9.46 -9.57
C ARG A 49 11.92 8.25 -10.35
N ARG A 50 13.05 8.37 -11.05
CA ARG A 50 13.70 7.27 -11.78
C ARG A 50 14.32 6.17 -10.90
N LYS A 51 14.48 6.39 -9.59
CA LYS A 51 14.91 5.35 -8.63
C LYS A 51 13.73 4.63 -8.00
N THR A 52 12.60 5.31 -7.80
CA THR A 52 11.33 4.63 -7.47
C THR A 52 10.78 3.82 -8.64
N ASP A 53 11.01 4.23 -9.89
CA ASP A 53 10.52 3.52 -11.10
C ASP A 53 11.42 2.36 -11.57
N ARG A 54 12.60 2.16 -10.97
CA ARG A 54 13.53 1.07 -11.36
C ARG A 54 13.43 -0.19 -10.51
N HIS A 55 12.53 -0.22 -9.53
CA HIS A 55 12.20 -1.44 -8.80
C HIS A 55 10.94 -2.15 -9.30
N THR A 56 10.26 -1.63 -10.34
CA THR A 56 9.09 -2.29 -10.93
C THR A 56 9.46 -3.24 -12.06
N GLN A 57 10.34 -4.20 -11.79
CA GLN A 57 10.55 -5.36 -12.67
C GLN A 57 10.76 -6.62 -11.83
N ASN A 58 9.79 -6.95 -10.98
CA ASN A 58 9.61 -8.32 -10.49
C ASN A 58 8.14 -8.71 -10.63
N SER A 59 7.90 -9.85 -11.27
CA SER A 59 6.58 -10.45 -11.53
C SER A 59 5.74 -10.69 -10.25
N SER A 60 6.37 -10.64 -9.08
CA SER A 60 5.71 -10.66 -7.77
C SER A 60 5.04 -9.33 -7.38
N ASP A 61 5.51 -8.20 -7.90
CA ASP A 61 5.01 -6.87 -7.51
C ASP A 61 3.74 -6.48 -8.28
N ILE A 62 3.58 -7.03 -9.50
CA ILE A 62 2.34 -6.90 -10.31
C ILE A 62 1.17 -7.67 -9.67
N LYS A 63 1.44 -8.67 -8.82
CA LYS A 63 0.38 -9.31 -8.03
C LYS A 63 -0.17 -8.39 -6.93
N ILE A 64 0.61 -7.44 -6.43
CA ILE A 64 0.18 -6.54 -5.33
C ILE A 64 -0.79 -5.48 -5.85
N SER A 65 -0.68 -5.06 -7.12
CA SER A 65 -1.49 -3.97 -7.69
C SER A 65 -2.98 -4.27 -7.87
N ILE A 66 -3.42 -5.53 -7.77
CA ILE A 66 -4.83 -5.93 -7.98
C ILE A 66 -5.44 -6.58 -6.71
N LEU A 67 -4.65 -6.75 -5.65
CA LEU A 67 -5.13 -7.42 -4.45
C LEU A 67 -5.95 -6.46 -3.59
N PRO A 68 -7.10 -6.92 -3.06
CA PRO A 68 -7.95 -6.08 -2.23
C PRO A 68 -7.30 -5.76 -0.87
N LEU A 69 -7.63 -4.58 -0.35
CA LEU A 69 -7.36 -4.16 1.03
C LEU A 69 -8.66 -4.26 1.83
N VAL A 70 -8.62 -4.86 3.01
CA VAL A 70 -9.80 -4.98 3.90
C VAL A 70 -9.64 -4.03 5.08
N LEU A 71 -10.63 -3.18 5.33
CA LEU A 71 -10.79 -2.50 6.60
C LEU A 71 -11.87 -3.25 7.38
N ALA A 72 -11.49 -3.75 8.55
CA ALA A 72 -12.27 -4.64 9.37
C ALA A 72 -12.77 -3.91 10.62
N ASP A 73 -14.04 -4.12 10.96
CA ASP A 73 -14.63 -3.66 12.22
C ASP A 73 -14.16 -4.51 13.41
N ILE A 74 -14.59 -4.15 14.63
CA ILE A 74 -14.20 -4.87 15.85
C ILE A 74 -14.74 -6.31 15.91
N ASN A 75 -15.83 -6.60 15.20
CA ASN A 75 -16.51 -7.89 15.22
C ASN A 75 -15.96 -8.86 14.16
N PHE A 76 -15.16 -8.35 13.22
CA PHE A 76 -14.58 -9.14 12.15
C PHE A 76 -13.49 -10.08 12.68
N PRO A 77 -13.47 -11.36 12.28
CA PRO A 77 -12.51 -12.34 12.77
C PRO A 77 -11.12 -12.22 12.09
N THR A 78 -10.49 -11.04 12.18
CA THR A 78 -9.21 -10.72 11.53
C THR A 78 -8.11 -11.73 11.87
N SER A 79 -7.84 -11.94 13.17
CA SER A 79 -6.77 -12.81 13.66
C SER A 79 -6.91 -14.27 13.17
N SER A 80 -8.15 -14.77 13.03
CA SER A 80 -8.38 -16.13 12.51
C SER A 80 -8.06 -16.23 11.01
N ILE A 81 -8.56 -15.27 10.22
CA ILE A 81 -8.36 -15.22 8.76
C ILE A 81 -6.89 -15.01 8.43
N CYS A 82 -6.23 -14.03 9.08
CA CYS A 82 -4.82 -13.72 8.85
C CYS A 82 -3.89 -14.88 9.19
N LYS A 83 -4.12 -15.57 10.33
CA LYS A 83 -3.30 -16.73 10.72
C LYS A 83 -3.46 -17.91 9.78
N LYS A 84 -4.69 -18.17 9.31
CA LYS A 84 -4.98 -19.31 8.44
C LYS A 84 -4.45 -19.11 7.01
N GLU A 85 -4.63 -17.92 6.45
CA GLU A 85 -4.30 -17.63 5.05
C GLU A 85 -2.92 -16.98 4.88
N GLY A 86 -2.22 -16.64 5.98
CA GLY A 86 -0.91 -15.99 5.93
C GLY A 86 -0.94 -14.52 5.50
N ILE A 87 -2.07 -13.84 5.71
CA ILE A 87 -2.27 -12.43 5.33
C ILE A 87 -1.68 -11.51 6.40
N LYS A 88 -1.14 -10.37 5.99
CA LYS A 88 -0.63 -9.36 6.94
C LYS A 88 -1.78 -8.69 7.69
N GLU A 89 -1.74 -8.81 9.02
CA GLU A 89 -2.62 -8.11 9.95
C GLU A 89 -2.00 -6.77 10.35
N TYR A 90 -2.79 -5.71 10.28
CA TYR A 90 -2.44 -4.39 10.80
C TYR A 90 -3.50 -3.94 11.81
N ARG A 91 -3.07 -3.24 12.86
CA ARG A 91 -3.94 -2.77 13.94
C ARG A 91 -4.04 -1.26 13.92
N ALA A 92 -5.27 -0.77 13.92
CA ALA A 92 -5.64 0.63 13.99
C ALA A 92 -6.81 0.79 14.98
N ASP A 93 -6.67 0.21 16.18
CA ASP A 93 -7.74 0.08 17.18
C ASP A 93 -8.29 1.44 17.68
N GLY A 94 -7.54 2.53 17.53
CA GLY A 94 -7.97 3.88 17.93
C GLY A 94 -8.67 4.69 16.82
N LEU A 95 -8.79 4.13 15.61
CA LEU A 95 -9.37 4.83 14.45
C LEU A 95 -10.67 4.16 14.02
N GLY A 96 -11.64 4.99 13.64
CA GLY A 96 -12.83 4.54 12.93
C GLY A 96 -12.55 4.28 11.45
N VAL A 97 -13.38 3.47 10.82
CA VAL A 97 -13.25 3.17 9.39
C VAL A 97 -13.39 4.42 8.50
N PRO A 98 -14.31 5.39 8.75
CA PRO A 98 -14.43 6.58 7.90
C PRO A 98 -13.14 7.41 7.82
N ALA A 99 -12.55 7.75 8.97
CA ALA A 99 -11.33 8.55 9.05
C ALA A 99 -10.14 7.83 8.39
N LEU A 100 -10.07 6.50 8.57
CA LEU A 100 -9.04 5.69 7.94
C LEU A 100 -9.24 5.59 6.41
N LEU A 101 -10.48 5.49 5.96
CA LEU A 101 -10.84 5.43 4.54
C LEU A 101 -10.42 6.72 3.80
N GLU A 102 -10.71 7.90 4.36
CA GLU A 102 -10.30 9.20 3.80
C GLU A 102 -8.77 9.28 3.64
N ALA A 103 -8.02 8.88 4.68
CA ALA A 103 -6.56 8.88 4.65
C ALA A 103 -6.01 7.92 3.59
N ILE A 104 -6.59 6.72 3.46
CA ILE A 104 -6.18 5.72 2.48
C ILE A 104 -6.46 6.19 1.05
N LEU A 105 -7.66 6.73 0.78
CA LEU A 105 -8.04 7.19 -0.56
C LEU A 105 -7.18 8.36 -1.06
N THR A 106 -6.58 9.14 -0.15
CA THR A 106 -5.61 10.19 -0.50
C THR A 106 -4.33 9.63 -1.12
N LEU A 107 -3.91 8.42 -0.72
CA LEU A 107 -2.67 7.78 -1.16
C LEU A 107 -2.89 6.65 -2.17
N MET A 108 -4.08 6.05 -2.15
CA MET A 108 -4.43 4.86 -2.92
C MET A 108 -5.72 5.11 -3.71
N PRO A 109 -5.62 5.41 -5.03
CA PRO A 109 -6.81 5.53 -5.86
C PRO A 109 -7.49 4.16 -6.03
N LEU A 110 -8.82 4.16 -6.09
CA LEU A 110 -9.61 2.97 -6.43
C LEU A 110 -9.48 2.62 -7.91
N ASP A 111 -9.65 1.32 -8.21
CA ASP A 111 -9.62 0.83 -9.59
C ASP A 111 -10.82 1.30 -10.41
N VAL A 112 -10.55 1.83 -11.60
CA VAL A 112 -11.56 2.27 -12.56
C VAL A 112 -11.96 1.18 -13.56
N HIS A 113 -11.19 0.10 -13.65
CA HIS A 113 -11.46 -1.01 -14.57
C HIS A 113 -12.37 -2.07 -13.96
N VAL A 114 -12.50 -2.07 -12.63
CA VAL A 114 -13.42 -2.95 -11.91
C VAL A 114 -14.76 -2.23 -11.77
N LYS A 115 -15.85 -2.94 -12.07
CA LYS A 115 -17.21 -2.40 -11.97
C LYS A 115 -17.49 -1.84 -10.57
N CYS A 116 -17.27 -2.66 -9.54
CA CYS A 116 -17.46 -2.28 -8.14
C CYS A 116 -16.12 -2.35 -7.38
N PRO A 117 -15.33 -1.26 -7.31
CA PRO A 117 -14.05 -1.28 -6.60
C PRO A 117 -14.22 -1.25 -5.08
N VAL A 118 -15.42 -0.95 -4.60
CA VAL A 118 -15.79 -0.96 -3.17
C VAL A 118 -16.78 -2.07 -2.92
N VAL A 119 -16.48 -2.94 -1.96
CA VAL A 119 -17.36 -4.04 -1.58
C VAL A 119 -17.69 -3.95 -0.10
N LEU A 120 -18.98 -3.98 0.22
CA LEU A 120 -19.52 -3.91 1.57
C LEU A 120 -20.21 -5.23 1.92
N MET A 121 -20.34 -5.50 3.21
CA MET A 121 -21.11 -6.65 3.68
C MET A 121 -22.60 -6.31 3.68
N GLN A 122 -23.42 -7.12 3.01
CA GLN A 122 -24.86 -7.00 3.01
C GLN A 122 -25.42 -7.30 4.41
N ARG A 123 -26.43 -6.52 4.82
CA ARG A 123 -27.16 -6.76 6.07
C ARG A 123 -28.02 -7.99 5.94
N GLU A 124 -28.14 -8.76 7.01
CA GLU A 124 -29.14 -9.82 7.07
C GLU A 124 -30.55 -9.20 7.24
N PRO A 125 -31.61 -9.81 6.66
CA PRO A 125 -32.97 -9.27 6.74
C PRO A 125 -33.47 -9.06 8.17
N ILE A 126 -32.94 -9.83 9.13
CA ILE A 126 -33.27 -9.68 10.55
C ILE A 126 -32.68 -8.41 11.16
N ASP A 127 -31.48 -8.03 10.75
CA ASP A 127 -30.78 -6.83 11.22
C ASP A 127 -31.25 -5.58 10.49
N GLU A 128 -31.76 -5.71 9.26
CA GLU A 128 -32.51 -4.65 8.57
C GLU A 128 -33.76 -4.27 9.36
N ARG A 129 -34.56 -5.26 9.74
CA ARG A 129 -35.78 -5.04 10.54
C ARG A 129 -35.51 -4.43 11.92
N ARG A 130 -34.35 -4.69 12.50
CA ARG A 130 -33.93 -4.15 13.82
C ARG A 130 -33.41 -2.72 13.75
N GLY A 131 -33.23 -2.16 12.56
CA GLY A 131 -32.69 -0.81 12.41
C GLY A 131 -31.22 -0.69 12.81
N THR A 132 -30.44 -1.76 12.67
CA THR A 132 -29.00 -1.74 12.97
C THR A 132 -28.30 -0.57 12.28
N VAL A 133 -27.59 0.23 13.08
CA VAL A 133 -26.85 1.41 12.61
C VAL A 133 -25.68 0.94 11.74
N THR A 134 -25.61 1.49 10.52
CA THR A 134 -24.52 1.22 9.57
C THR A 134 -23.93 2.54 9.06
N LYS A 135 -22.68 2.51 8.62
CA LYS A 135 -21.96 3.68 8.09
C LYS A 135 -21.90 3.71 6.55
N PHE A 136 -22.81 3.01 5.88
CA PHE A 136 -22.77 2.88 4.41
C PHE A 136 -22.90 4.21 3.67
N GLU A 137 -23.73 5.12 4.17
CA GLU A 137 -23.90 6.46 3.59
C GLU A 137 -22.63 7.32 3.74
N GLU A 138 -21.96 7.21 4.89
CA GLU A 138 -20.71 7.92 5.16
C GLU A 138 -19.58 7.40 4.24
N TYR A 139 -19.44 6.07 4.12
CA TYR A 139 -18.51 5.47 3.16
C TYR A 139 -18.86 5.86 1.72
N LYS A 140 -20.16 5.99 1.41
CA LYS A 140 -20.59 6.43 0.08
C LYS A 140 -20.06 7.84 -0.20
N ARG A 141 -20.37 8.78 0.69
CA ARG A 141 -19.95 10.17 0.59
C ARG A 141 -18.43 10.29 0.40
N ILE A 142 -17.65 9.64 1.27
CA ILE A 142 -16.18 9.69 1.24
C ILE A 142 -15.63 9.22 -0.11
N CYS A 143 -16.09 8.08 -0.61
CA CYS A 143 -15.62 7.56 -1.90
C CYS A 143 -16.01 8.48 -3.07
N ASP A 144 -17.22 9.03 -3.07
CA ASP A 144 -17.71 9.88 -4.15
C ASP A 144 -16.96 11.24 -4.18
N GLU A 145 -16.65 11.81 -3.02
CA GLU A 145 -15.87 13.05 -2.87
C GLU A 145 -14.44 12.89 -3.41
N HIS A 146 -13.76 11.80 -3.05
CA HIS A 146 -12.39 11.53 -3.52
C HIS A 146 -12.30 11.27 -5.03
N HIS A 147 -13.31 10.59 -5.60
CA HIS A 147 -13.32 10.24 -7.02
C HIS A 147 -14.00 11.27 -7.91
N LYS A 148 -14.64 12.31 -7.33
CA LYS A 148 -15.44 13.33 -8.05
C LYS A 148 -16.50 12.74 -8.98
N LYS A 149 -16.91 11.49 -8.72
CA LYS A 149 -17.90 10.72 -9.48
C LYS A 149 -18.54 9.72 -8.54
N GLU A 150 -19.74 9.27 -8.88
CA GLU A 150 -20.36 8.16 -8.17
C GLU A 150 -19.54 6.88 -8.36
N VAL A 151 -19.10 6.30 -7.24
CA VAL A 151 -18.39 5.02 -7.21
C VAL A 151 -19.40 3.89 -7.00
N GLU A 152 -19.45 2.93 -7.92
CA GLU A 152 -20.29 1.75 -7.76
C GLU A 152 -19.79 0.87 -6.59
N ARG A 153 -20.74 0.31 -5.85
CA ARG A 153 -20.48 -0.52 -4.66
C ARG A 153 -21.23 -1.82 -4.79
N GLU A 154 -20.58 -2.90 -4.40
CA GLU A 154 -21.19 -4.23 -4.33
C GLU A 154 -21.51 -4.58 -2.87
N PHE A 155 -22.69 -5.16 -2.64
CA PHE A 155 -23.05 -5.73 -1.36
C PHE A 155 -22.96 -7.25 -1.46
N LEU A 156 -22.08 -7.85 -0.67
CA LEU A 156 -21.91 -9.30 -0.61
C LEU A 156 -22.51 -9.88 0.66
N ALA A 157 -23.16 -11.04 0.52
CA ALA A 157 -23.54 -11.86 1.67
C ALA A 157 -22.32 -12.19 2.53
N ARG A 158 -22.52 -12.34 3.84
CA ARG A 158 -21.47 -12.56 4.84
C ARG A 158 -20.46 -13.64 4.46
N GLY A 159 -20.93 -14.79 3.96
CA GLY A 159 -20.07 -15.89 3.52
C GLY A 159 -19.16 -15.51 2.35
N LEU A 160 -19.73 -14.88 1.31
CA LEU A 160 -18.97 -14.43 0.13
C LEU A 160 -17.97 -13.32 0.48
N PHE A 161 -18.34 -12.45 1.43
CA PHE A 161 -17.45 -11.41 1.93
C PHE A 161 -16.19 -12.02 2.57
N TYR A 162 -16.35 -13.05 3.41
CA TYR A 162 -15.19 -13.74 3.99
C TYR A 162 -14.33 -14.43 2.95
N GLU A 163 -14.93 -15.11 1.97
CA GLU A 163 -14.15 -15.72 0.87
C GLU A 163 -13.36 -14.68 0.06
N ARG A 164 -13.90 -13.46 -0.10
CA ARG A 164 -13.20 -12.36 -0.76
C ARG A 164 -12.10 -11.76 0.13
N ALA A 165 -12.34 -11.63 1.43
CA ALA A 165 -11.37 -11.13 2.40
C ALA A 165 -10.15 -12.06 2.55
N LYS A 166 -10.32 -13.38 2.39
CA LYS A 166 -9.19 -14.34 2.36
C LYS A 166 -8.21 -14.11 1.21
N LYS A 167 -8.63 -13.42 0.14
CA LYS A 167 -7.78 -13.08 -1.00
C LYS A 167 -7.14 -11.69 -0.87
N ALA A 168 -7.29 -11.03 0.27
CA ALA A 168 -6.75 -9.70 0.50
C ALA A 168 -5.23 -9.70 0.66
N CYS A 169 -4.59 -8.59 0.29
CA CYS A 169 -3.16 -8.39 0.54
C CYS A 169 -2.91 -8.11 2.03
N ALA A 170 -3.80 -7.35 2.65
CA ALA A 170 -3.72 -6.95 4.04
C ALA A 170 -5.11 -6.74 4.62
N ILE A 171 -5.23 -6.97 5.92
CA ILE A 171 -6.43 -6.68 6.71
C ILE A 171 -6.03 -5.71 7.81
N ILE A 172 -6.71 -4.56 7.85
CA ILE A 172 -6.53 -3.55 8.90
C ILE A 172 -7.71 -3.67 9.87
N GLN A 173 -7.45 -4.12 11.09
CA GLN A 173 -8.44 -4.15 12.15
C GLN A 173 -8.55 -2.77 12.79
N THR A 174 -9.77 -2.23 12.77
CA THR A 174 -10.11 -0.90 13.29
C THR A 174 -10.88 -0.99 14.60
N GLY A 175 -11.00 0.15 15.30
CA GLY A 175 -11.83 0.28 16.50
C GLY A 175 -13.30 0.55 16.21
N GLU A 176 -13.76 0.34 14.97
CA GLU A 176 -15.12 0.67 14.57
C GLU A 176 -16.14 -0.24 15.25
N THR A 177 -17.06 0.37 16.00
CA THR A 177 -18.11 -0.33 16.75
C THR A 177 -19.41 -0.48 15.95
N ALA A 178 -19.56 0.25 14.83
CA ALA A 178 -20.72 0.11 13.96
C ALA A 178 -20.75 -1.30 13.36
N ALA A 179 -21.94 -1.91 13.36
CA ALA A 179 -22.13 -3.22 12.74
C ALA A 179 -22.02 -3.09 11.22
N TYR A 180 -21.53 -4.14 10.57
CA TYR A 180 -21.28 -4.15 9.13
C TYR A 180 -20.32 -3.02 8.70
N GLY A 181 -19.39 -2.64 9.58
CA GLY A 181 -18.39 -1.60 9.29
C GLY A 181 -17.32 -2.04 8.31
N ASN A 182 -17.30 -3.32 7.93
CA ASN A 182 -16.31 -3.93 7.05
C ASN A 182 -16.43 -3.43 5.60
N ILE A 183 -15.29 -3.07 5.03
CA ILE A 183 -15.17 -2.60 3.66
C ILE A 183 -13.95 -3.22 2.98
N ILE A 184 -14.12 -3.63 1.73
CA ILE A 184 -13.04 -4.10 0.87
C ILE A 184 -12.83 -3.06 -0.23
N LEU A 185 -11.57 -2.67 -0.42
CA LEU A 185 -11.14 -1.71 -1.41
C LEU A 185 -10.27 -2.41 -2.44
N VAL A 186 -10.57 -2.23 -3.72
CA VAL A 186 -9.70 -2.67 -4.82
C VAL A 186 -8.84 -1.49 -5.24
N ARG A 187 -7.53 -1.65 -5.08
CA ARG A 187 -6.54 -0.67 -5.52
C ARG A 187 -6.52 -0.59 -7.05
N GLY A 188 -6.51 0.63 -7.57
CA GLY A 188 -6.31 0.90 -8.98
C GLY A 188 -4.85 1.11 -9.37
N THR A 189 -4.62 1.14 -10.68
CA THR A 189 -3.37 1.64 -11.26
C THR A 189 -3.50 3.15 -11.45
N CYS A 190 -2.54 3.90 -10.91
CA CYS A 190 -2.36 5.33 -11.20
C CYS A 190 -1.64 5.55 -12.53
#